data_AF-A0A3D0MFR6-F1
#
_entry.id   AF-A0A3D0MFR6-F1
#
_cell.length_a   1.000
_cell.length_b   1.000
_cell.length_c   1.000
_cell.angle_alpha   90.00
_cell.angle_beta   90.00
_cell.angle_gamma   90.00
#
_symmetry.space_group_name_H-M   'P 1'
#
loop_
_entity.id
_entity.type
_entity.pdbx_description
1 polymer ?
#
loop_
_entity_poly.entity_id
_entity_poly.type
_entity_poly.pdbx_seq_one_letter_code
_entity_poly.pdbx_strand_id
1 'polypeptide(L)'
;MPGPLPEFCCLGLFFFQEAAMQGVYEMGLTHVLSWEGGEVNDPRDPGGHTNKGVTQKTLDRVRWIYPDAGLPKSVSDLHDEHVQFIYRKEYWDKCRCSELPAAVAVQVFDAAVNQGPTDAITFLQKAAGAYVDGKIGPKTIAAANNCDSAKLAREFASHRGHDYALLDHLDDIYGLGWMRRLFACYDLARSLI
;
A
#
# COMPACT_ATOMS: atom_id res chain seq x y z
N MET A 1 36.64 -35.16 -14.35
CA MET A 1 35.46 -34.44 -14.90
C MET A 1 34.74 -33.80 -13.73
N PRO A 2 34.51 -32.48 -13.72
CA PRO A 2 33.68 -31.88 -12.68
C PRO A 2 32.23 -32.32 -12.90
N GLY A 3 31.59 -32.83 -11.85
CA GLY A 3 30.17 -33.23 -11.88
C GLY A 3 29.24 -32.03 -12.09
N PRO A 4 27.95 -32.29 -12.39
CA PRO A 4 26.98 -31.22 -12.62
C PRO A 4 26.82 -30.37 -11.36
N LEU A 5 26.78 -29.05 -11.54
CA LEU A 5 26.44 -28.11 -10.47
C LEU A 5 25.02 -28.39 -9.97
N PRO A 6 24.77 -28.28 -8.66
CA PRO A 6 23.45 -28.54 -8.10
C PRO A 6 22.45 -27.52 -8.64
N GLU A 7 21.30 -28.01 -9.10
CA GLU A 7 20.12 -27.18 -9.35
C GLU A 7 19.77 -26.45 -8.05
N PHE A 8 20.05 -25.15 -8.00
CA PHE A 8 19.53 -24.29 -6.94
C PHE A 8 18.01 -24.25 -7.08
N CYS A 9 17.37 -25.02 -6.21
CA CYS A 9 15.95 -25.30 -6.17
C CYS A 9 15.11 -24.01 -6.12
N CYS A 10 14.20 -23.83 -7.09
CA CYS A 10 13.28 -22.69 -7.19
C CYS A 10 12.54 -22.37 -5.87
N LEU A 11 12.28 -23.38 -5.02
CA LEU A 11 11.64 -23.21 -3.72
C LEU A 11 12.38 -22.21 -2.82
N GLY A 12 13.72 -22.22 -2.81
CA GLY A 12 14.49 -21.29 -1.98
C GLY A 12 14.32 -19.83 -2.39
N LEU A 13 14.35 -19.56 -3.71
CA LEU A 13 14.18 -18.21 -4.26
C LEU A 13 12.78 -17.63 -3.96
N PHE A 14 11.72 -18.45 -4.01
CA PHE A 14 10.37 -18.02 -3.65
C PHE A 14 10.26 -17.62 -2.16
N PHE A 15 10.82 -18.42 -1.24
CA PHE A 15 10.81 -18.08 0.18
C PHE A 15 11.57 -16.79 0.51
N PHE A 16 12.71 -16.53 -0.16
CA PHE A 16 13.44 -15.28 0.00
C PHE A 16 12.66 -14.07 -0.52
N GLN A 17 11.94 -14.21 -1.63
CA GLN A 17 11.14 -13.13 -2.20
C GLN A 17 9.90 -12.80 -1.34
N GLU A 18 9.23 -13.80 -0.77
CA GLU A 18 8.12 -13.56 0.16
C GLU A 18 8.59 -12.88 1.44
N ALA A 19 9.70 -13.34 2.03
CA ALA A 19 10.27 -12.73 3.24
C ALA A 19 10.75 -11.29 3.00
N ALA A 20 11.34 -11.01 1.84
CA ALA A 20 11.74 -9.65 1.48
C ALA A 20 10.51 -8.72 1.37
N MET A 21 9.47 -9.15 0.66
CA MET A 21 8.26 -8.34 0.50
C MET A 21 7.45 -8.23 1.79
N GLN A 22 7.59 -9.17 2.72
CA GLN A 22 7.08 -9.04 4.09
C GLN A 22 7.73 -7.85 4.81
N GLY A 23 9.06 -7.71 4.75
CA GLY A 23 9.75 -6.56 5.33
C GLY A 23 9.35 -5.23 4.67
N VAL A 24 9.16 -5.23 3.34
CA VAL A 24 8.67 -4.05 2.61
C VAL A 24 7.25 -3.67 3.05
N TYR A 25 6.36 -4.64 3.26
CA TYR A 25 5.03 -4.39 3.81
C TYR A 25 5.10 -3.75 5.20
N GLU A 26 5.94 -4.28 6.10
CA GLU A 26 6.07 -3.75 7.46
C GLU A 26 6.59 -2.31 7.48
N MET A 27 7.55 -1.99 6.61
CA MET A 27 8.02 -0.61 6.40
C MET A 27 6.90 0.29 5.88
N GLY A 28 6.15 -0.17 4.87
CA GLY A 28 5.00 0.55 4.32
C GLY A 28 3.89 0.77 5.35
N LEU A 29 3.58 -0.24 6.18
CA LEU A 29 2.57 -0.15 7.21
C LEU A 29 2.98 0.83 8.31
N THR A 30 4.23 0.78 8.74
CA THR A 30 4.77 1.74 9.72
C THR A 30 4.63 3.17 9.20
N HIS A 31 4.94 3.40 7.92
CA HIS A 31 4.74 4.68 7.28
C HIS A 31 3.27 5.11 7.26
N VAL A 32 2.38 4.26 6.74
CA VAL A 32 0.94 4.55 6.67
C VAL A 32 0.38 4.91 8.05
N LEU A 33 0.63 4.08 9.06
CA LEU A 33 0.08 4.29 10.40
C LEU A 33 0.60 5.57 11.07
N SER A 34 1.78 6.05 10.70
CA SER A 34 2.28 7.36 11.16
C SER A 34 1.45 8.54 10.64
N TRP A 35 0.74 8.38 9.52
CA TRP A 35 -0.15 9.39 8.93
C TRP A 35 -1.61 9.25 9.35
N GLU A 36 -2.07 8.02 9.62
CA GLU A 36 -3.45 7.77 10.10
C GLU A 36 -3.66 8.15 11.58
N GLY A 37 -2.57 8.33 12.34
CA GLY A 37 -2.55 8.41 13.80
C GLY A 37 -2.29 9.78 14.43
N GLY A 38 -2.61 10.89 13.78
CA GLY A 38 -2.72 12.16 14.52
C GLY A 38 -3.83 12.03 15.56
N GLU A 39 -3.50 11.96 16.86
CA GLU A 39 -4.48 11.83 17.95
C GLU A 39 -5.56 12.92 17.84
N VAL A 40 -6.75 12.55 17.39
CA VAL A 40 -7.98 13.34 17.60
C VAL A 40 -8.91 12.48 18.43
N ASN A 41 -8.70 12.53 19.75
CA ASN A 41 -9.70 12.12 20.72
C ASN A 41 -10.70 13.27 20.83
N ASP A 42 -11.62 13.44 19.87
CA ASP A 42 -12.77 14.33 20.05
C ASP A 42 -13.94 13.52 20.68
N PRO A 43 -14.26 13.73 21.97
CA PRO A 43 -15.36 13.03 22.64
C PRO A 43 -16.75 13.39 22.10
N ARG A 44 -16.85 14.29 21.11
CA ARG A 44 -18.10 14.72 20.49
C ARG A 44 -18.31 14.13 19.09
N ASP A 45 -17.44 13.24 18.62
CA ASP A 45 -17.62 12.60 17.31
C ASP A 45 -18.51 11.34 17.42
N PRO A 46 -19.78 11.38 16.96
CA PRO A 46 -20.61 10.19 16.82
C PRO A 46 -20.17 9.29 15.65
N GLY A 47 -19.14 9.68 14.88
CA GLY A 47 -18.45 8.91 13.86
C GLY A 47 -17.71 7.73 14.48
N GLY A 48 -18.45 6.64 14.68
CA GLY A 48 -18.07 5.42 15.39
C GLY A 48 -16.58 5.08 15.42
N HIS A 49 -16.04 4.98 16.64
CA HIS A 49 -14.74 4.45 17.03
C HIS A 49 -13.85 4.02 15.85
N THR A 50 -12.86 4.82 15.49
CA THR A 50 -11.81 4.39 14.55
C THR A 50 -10.58 3.99 15.38
N ASN A 51 -10.04 2.80 15.15
CA ASN A 51 -8.80 2.34 15.78
C ASN A 51 -7.74 2.17 14.69
N LYS A 52 -6.65 2.96 14.76
CA LYS A 52 -5.55 2.93 13.79
C LYS A 52 -6.00 3.06 12.32
N GLY A 53 -6.96 3.96 12.06
CA GLY A 53 -7.54 4.19 10.72
C GLY A 53 -8.56 3.12 10.27
N VAL A 54 -8.82 2.07 11.06
CA VAL A 54 -9.81 1.04 10.73
C VAL A 54 -11.19 1.43 11.26
N THR A 55 -12.15 1.60 10.34
CA THR A 55 -13.56 1.84 10.67
C THR A 55 -14.31 0.53 10.92
N GLN A 56 -15.42 0.59 11.68
CA GLN A 56 -16.27 -0.58 11.93
C GLN A 56 -16.81 -1.20 10.64
N LYS A 57 -17.15 -0.37 9.65
CA LYS A 57 -17.58 -0.83 8.32
C LYS A 57 -16.50 -1.63 7.61
N THR A 58 -15.24 -1.19 7.68
CA THR A 58 -14.10 -1.94 7.12
C THR A 58 -13.92 -3.25 7.86
N LEU A 59 -13.92 -3.23 9.20
CA LEU A 59 -13.80 -4.44 10.03
C LEU A 59 -14.89 -5.47 9.69
N ASP A 60 -16.16 -5.06 9.67
CA ASP A 60 -17.28 -5.97 9.39
C ASP A 60 -17.19 -6.60 8.00
N ARG A 61 -16.79 -5.82 6.99
CA ARG A 61 -16.56 -6.35 5.65
C ARG A 61 -15.42 -7.39 5.65
N VAL A 62 -14.28 -7.08 6.28
CA VAL A 62 -13.16 -8.04 6.34
C VAL A 62 -13.56 -9.29 7.10
N ARG A 63 -14.31 -9.18 8.20
CA ARG A 63 -14.88 -10.32 8.93
C ARG A 63 -15.80 -11.18 8.07
N TRP A 64 -16.57 -10.56 7.19
CA TRP A 64 -17.44 -11.29 6.25
C TRP A 64 -16.63 -12.04 5.18
N ILE A 65 -15.56 -11.42 4.64
CA ILE A 65 -14.71 -12.04 3.61
C ILE A 65 -13.81 -13.14 4.23
N TYR A 66 -13.34 -12.93 5.46
CA TYR A 66 -12.38 -13.80 6.17
C TYR A 66 -12.95 -14.21 7.55
N PRO A 67 -14.00 -15.06 7.59
CA PRO A 67 -14.68 -15.41 8.84
C PRO A 67 -13.78 -16.12 9.86
N ASP A 68 -12.75 -16.84 9.38
CA ASP A 68 -11.82 -17.61 10.21
C ASP A 68 -10.58 -16.81 10.66
N ALA A 69 -10.51 -15.51 10.34
CA ALA A 69 -9.35 -14.67 10.66
C ALA A 69 -9.25 -14.24 12.14
N GLY A 70 -10.16 -14.70 13.01
CA GLY A 70 -10.14 -14.38 14.44
C GLY A 70 -10.44 -12.91 14.78
N LEU A 71 -10.91 -12.12 13.82
CA LEU A 71 -11.13 -10.69 13.98
C LEU A 71 -12.26 -10.38 14.99
N PRO A 72 -12.05 -9.44 15.92
CA PRO A 72 -13.03 -9.09 16.94
C PRO A 72 -14.25 -8.42 16.33
N LYS A 73 -15.35 -8.34 17.08
CA LYS A 73 -16.58 -7.70 16.59
C LYS A 73 -16.49 -6.18 16.57
N SER A 74 -15.74 -5.59 17.49
CA SER A 74 -15.58 -4.14 17.61
C SER A 74 -14.17 -3.72 17.23
N VAL A 75 -14.06 -2.61 16.52
CA VAL A 75 -12.82 -1.88 16.27
C VAL A 75 -12.07 -1.48 17.54
N SER A 76 -12.77 -1.28 18.66
CA SER A 76 -12.14 -1.00 19.96
C SER A 76 -11.30 -2.17 20.49
N ASP A 77 -11.57 -3.39 20.03
CA ASP A 77 -10.88 -4.60 20.46
C ASP A 77 -9.76 -5.02 19.48
N LEU A 78 -9.44 -4.17 18.49
CA LEU A 78 -8.36 -4.45 17.54
C LEU A 78 -6.99 -4.34 18.22
N HIS A 79 -6.18 -5.38 18.00
CA HIS A 79 -4.76 -5.42 18.31
C HIS A 79 -3.95 -5.25 17.03
N ASP A 80 -2.65 -5.03 17.19
CA ASP A 80 -1.74 -4.71 16.09
C ASP A 80 -1.74 -5.78 15.01
N GLU A 81 -1.84 -7.06 15.38
CA GLU A 81 -1.98 -8.18 14.45
C GLU A 81 -3.26 -8.12 13.61
N HIS A 82 -4.39 -7.71 14.19
CA HIS A 82 -5.66 -7.54 13.47
C HIS A 82 -5.55 -6.39 12.47
N VAL A 83 -4.94 -5.28 12.89
CA VAL A 83 -4.70 -4.12 12.03
C VAL A 83 -3.77 -4.50 10.88
N GLN A 84 -2.64 -5.15 11.18
CA GLN A 84 -1.71 -5.68 10.18
C GLN A 84 -2.41 -6.61 9.20
N PHE A 85 -3.29 -7.50 9.66
CA PHE A 85 -4.05 -8.38 8.78
C PHE A 85 -4.99 -7.60 7.86
N ILE A 86 -5.77 -6.66 8.43
CA ILE A 86 -6.73 -5.85 7.69
C ILE A 86 -6.03 -5.03 6.61
N TYR A 87 -4.96 -4.29 6.95
CA TYR A 87 -4.24 -3.48 5.97
C TYR A 87 -3.62 -4.32 4.85
N ARG A 88 -3.09 -5.49 5.19
CA ARG A 88 -2.56 -6.44 4.21
C ARG A 88 -3.66 -6.86 3.24
N LYS A 89 -4.79 -7.35 3.75
CA LYS A 89 -5.87 -7.88 2.90
C LYS A 89 -6.58 -6.80 2.10
N GLU A 90 -6.78 -5.63 2.68
CA GLU A 90 -7.61 -4.59 2.07
C GLU A 90 -6.86 -3.69 1.10
N TYR A 91 -5.54 -3.55 1.24
CA TYR A 91 -4.79 -2.61 0.41
C TYR A 91 -3.59 -3.29 -0.25
N TRP A 92 -2.73 -3.96 0.52
CA TRP A 92 -1.50 -4.56 -0.02
C TRP A 92 -1.78 -5.71 -1.01
N ASP A 93 -2.55 -6.71 -0.57
CA ASP A 93 -2.86 -7.90 -1.37
C ASP A 93 -3.83 -7.54 -2.52
N LYS A 94 -4.84 -6.69 -2.27
CA LYS A 94 -5.76 -6.22 -3.32
C LYS A 94 -5.07 -5.45 -4.43
N CYS A 95 -4.03 -4.67 -4.09
CA CYS A 95 -3.20 -3.97 -5.07
C CYS A 95 -2.02 -4.82 -5.55
N ARG A 96 -1.94 -6.10 -5.16
CA ARG A 96 -0.87 -7.03 -5.55
C ARG A 96 0.53 -6.47 -5.34
N CYS A 97 0.72 -5.72 -4.25
CA CYS A 97 1.96 -4.99 -3.96
C CYS A 97 3.18 -5.92 -3.85
N SER A 98 3.01 -7.16 -3.39
CA SER A 98 4.09 -8.17 -3.33
C SER A 98 4.68 -8.53 -4.70
N GLU A 99 3.99 -8.22 -5.80
CA GLU A 99 4.42 -8.53 -7.17
C GLU A 99 5.04 -7.33 -7.88
N LEU A 100 5.16 -6.18 -7.21
CA LEU A 100 5.70 -4.94 -7.74
C LEU A 100 7.14 -4.71 -7.22
N PRO A 101 7.93 -3.86 -7.91
CA PRO A 101 9.20 -3.39 -7.35
C PRO A 101 8.98 -2.75 -5.97
N ALA A 102 9.85 -3.07 -5.00
CA ALA A 102 9.66 -2.70 -3.58
C ALA A 102 9.35 -1.21 -3.37
N ALA A 103 10.10 -0.32 -4.03
CA ALA A 103 9.90 1.12 -3.97
C ALA A 103 8.53 1.58 -4.47
N VAL A 104 7.94 0.86 -5.43
CA VAL A 104 6.63 1.17 -6.00
C VAL A 104 5.53 0.52 -5.17
N ALA A 105 5.77 -0.67 -4.62
CA ALA A 105 4.85 -1.38 -3.74
C ALA A 105 4.44 -0.53 -2.53
N VAL A 106 5.40 0.13 -1.86
CA VAL A 106 5.10 1.01 -0.70
C VAL A 106 4.28 2.24 -1.10
N GLN A 107 4.53 2.81 -2.28
CA GLN A 107 3.77 3.99 -2.76
C GLN A 107 2.36 3.62 -3.19
N VAL A 108 2.19 2.49 -3.89
CA VAL A 108 0.87 1.95 -4.25
C VAL A 108 0.07 1.63 -3.00
N PHE A 109 0.70 1.03 -1.99
CA PHE A 109 0.05 0.73 -0.71
C PHE A 109 -0.39 1.99 0.03
N ASP A 110 0.49 2.99 0.21
CA ASP A 110 0.14 4.25 0.87
C ASP A 110 -0.97 5.01 0.12
N ALA A 111 -0.86 5.09 -1.21
CA ALA A 111 -1.89 5.71 -2.05
C ALA A 111 -3.22 4.93 -1.97
N ALA A 112 -3.19 3.60 -1.90
CA ALA A 112 -4.40 2.80 -1.79
C ALA A 112 -5.13 3.02 -0.47
N VAL A 113 -4.40 3.28 0.62
CA VAL A 113 -4.98 3.66 1.91
C VAL A 113 -5.53 5.08 1.86
N ASN A 114 -4.78 6.03 1.30
CA ASN A 114 -5.16 7.45 1.31
C ASN A 114 -6.24 7.84 0.29
N GLN A 115 -6.15 7.30 -0.93
CA GLN A 115 -6.98 7.67 -2.09
C GLN A 115 -7.82 6.48 -2.60
N GLY A 116 -7.62 5.29 -2.05
CA GLY A 116 -8.34 4.09 -2.47
C GLY A 116 -7.56 3.27 -3.52
N PRO A 117 -7.79 1.94 -3.59
CA PRO A 117 -7.07 1.04 -4.49
C PRO A 117 -7.15 1.41 -5.97
N THR A 118 -8.31 1.86 -6.45
CA THR A 118 -8.52 2.15 -7.88
C THR A 118 -7.64 3.29 -8.36
N ASP A 119 -7.53 4.37 -7.58
CA ASP A 119 -6.70 5.52 -7.94
C ASP A 119 -5.21 5.17 -7.85
N ALA A 120 -4.80 4.47 -6.79
CA ALA A 120 -3.43 3.96 -6.66
C ALA A 120 -3.00 3.09 -7.86
N ILE A 121 -3.87 2.16 -8.30
CA ILE A 121 -3.62 1.32 -9.47
C ILE A 121 -3.57 2.16 -10.74
N THR A 122 -4.43 3.17 -10.86
CA THR A 122 -4.45 4.08 -12.01
C THR A 122 -3.16 4.88 -12.12
N PHE A 123 -2.61 5.39 -11.01
CA PHE A 123 -1.31 6.08 -11.00
C PHE A 123 -0.19 5.14 -11.42
N LEU A 124 -0.17 3.89 -10.94
CA LEU A 124 0.79 2.87 -11.34
C LEU A 124 0.72 2.59 -12.85
N GLN A 125 -0.48 2.40 -13.39
CA GLN A 125 -0.67 2.11 -14.82
C GLN A 125 -0.18 3.26 -15.69
N LYS A 126 -0.50 4.51 -15.33
CA LYS A 126 0.00 5.70 -16.02
C LYS A 126 1.54 5.77 -15.95
N ALA A 127 2.11 5.61 -14.76
CA ALA A 127 3.55 5.67 -14.53
C ALA A 127 4.34 4.58 -15.27
N ALA A 128 3.79 3.36 -15.34
CA ALA A 128 4.41 2.22 -16.02
C ALA A 128 4.12 2.19 -17.54
N GLY A 129 3.32 3.13 -18.07
CA GLY A 129 2.88 3.12 -19.47
C GLY A 129 1.98 1.92 -19.82
N ALA A 130 1.28 1.36 -18.85
CA ALA A 130 0.34 0.26 -19.04
C ALA A 130 -1.04 0.78 -19.47
N TYR A 131 -1.90 -0.13 -19.95
CA TYR A 131 -3.31 0.19 -20.19
C TYR A 131 -4.00 0.57 -18.87
N VAL A 132 -4.70 1.71 -18.86
CA VAL A 132 -5.30 2.28 -17.66
C VAL A 132 -6.75 1.80 -17.53
N ASP A 133 -6.96 0.78 -16.70
CA ASP A 133 -8.28 0.19 -16.44
C ASP A 133 -8.63 0.07 -14.95
N GLY A 134 -7.75 0.56 -14.07
CA GLY A 134 -7.92 0.52 -12.61
C GLY A 134 -7.82 -0.90 -12.02
N LYS A 135 -7.30 -1.88 -12.77
CA LYS A 135 -7.14 -3.27 -12.33
C LYS A 135 -5.70 -3.74 -12.47
N ILE A 136 -5.17 -4.35 -11.42
CA ILE A 136 -3.79 -4.85 -11.43
C ILE A 136 -3.71 -6.31 -11.94
N GLY A 137 -3.61 -6.44 -13.26
CA GLY A 137 -3.40 -7.72 -13.95
C GLY A 137 -1.92 -8.05 -14.21
N PRO A 138 -1.63 -9.25 -14.76
CA PRO A 138 -0.26 -9.65 -15.13
C PRO A 138 0.44 -8.67 -16.08
N LYS A 139 -0.31 -7.98 -16.96
CA LYS A 139 0.24 -6.98 -17.88
C LYS A 139 0.72 -5.73 -17.14
N THR A 140 -0.03 -5.24 -16.16
CA THR A 140 0.36 -4.11 -15.31
C THR A 140 1.62 -4.45 -14.51
N ILE A 141 1.66 -5.65 -13.93
CA ILE A 141 2.81 -6.14 -13.16
C ILE A 141 4.06 -6.29 -14.03
N ALA A 142 3.93 -6.86 -15.22
CA ALA A 142 5.05 -6.97 -16.16
C ALA A 142 5.56 -5.59 -16.60
N ALA A 143 4.67 -4.64 -16.89
CA ALA A 143 5.05 -3.28 -17.25
C ALA A 143 5.82 -2.60 -16.11
N ALA A 144 5.34 -2.72 -14.86
CA ALA A 144 5.99 -2.15 -13.70
C ALA A 144 7.40 -2.76 -13.46
N ASN A 145 7.52 -4.08 -13.52
CA ASN A 145 8.81 -4.76 -13.31
C ASN A 145 9.83 -4.55 -14.44
N ASN A 146 9.38 -4.16 -15.64
CA ASN A 146 10.26 -3.84 -16.77
C ASN A 146 10.74 -2.39 -16.78
N CYS A 147 10.21 -1.53 -15.90
CA CYS A 147 10.67 -0.16 -15.77
C CYS A 147 11.94 -0.07 -14.89
N ASP A 148 12.73 0.99 -15.10
CA ASP A 148 13.69 1.43 -14.09
C ASP A 148 12.94 1.84 -12.81
N SER A 149 13.29 1.23 -11.67
CA SER A 149 12.58 1.44 -10.40
C SER A 149 12.60 2.89 -9.94
N ALA A 150 13.73 3.60 -10.11
CA ALA A 150 13.86 4.99 -9.67
C ALA A 150 13.00 5.94 -10.51
N LYS A 151 12.96 5.70 -11.82
CA LYS A 151 12.08 6.42 -12.74
C LYS A 151 10.61 6.11 -12.43
N LEU A 152 10.23 4.84 -12.33
CA LEU A 152 8.86 4.43 -12.07
C LEU A 152 8.34 5.01 -10.74
N ALA A 153 9.16 4.96 -9.68
CA ALA A 153 8.81 5.54 -8.40
C ALA A 153 8.55 7.06 -8.49
N ARG A 154 9.34 7.78 -9.29
CA ARG A 154 9.18 9.23 -9.50
C ARG A 154 7.94 9.55 -10.32
N GLU A 155 7.68 8.80 -11.39
CA GLU A 155 6.48 8.99 -12.22
C GLU A 155 5.20 8.68 -11.44
N PHE A 156 5.22 7.64 -10.59
CA PHE A 156 4.10 7.34 -9.69
C PHE A 156 3.79 8.53 -8.76
N ALA A 157 4.81 9.03 -8.06
CA ALA A 157 4.66 10.19 -7.18
C ALA A 157 4.18 11.43 -7.95
N SER A 158 4.63 11.63 -9.19
CA SER A 158 4.23 12.74 -10.04
C SER A 158 2.75 12.65 -10.43
N HIS A 159 2.27 11.46 -10.82
CA HIS A 159 0.84 11.25 -11.11
C HIS A 159 -0.05 11.44 -9.89
N ARG A 160 0.39 10.96 -8.72
CA ARG A 160 -0.33 11.18 -7.46
C ARG A 160 -0.37 12.66 -7.05
N GLY A 161 0.75 13.36 -7.19
CA GLY A 161 0.84 14.79 -6.88
C GLY A 161 0.01 15.65 -7.83
N HIS A 162 -0.03 15.27 -9.11
CA HIS A 162 -0.92 15.90 -10.09
C HIS A 162 -2.40 15.67 -9.74
N ASP A 163 -2.76 14.47 -9.29
CA ASP A 163 -4.13 14.19 -8.82
C ASP A 163 -4.54 15.09 -7.65
N TYR A 164 -3.66 15.24 -6.65
CA TYR A 164 -3.89 16.22 -5.57
C TYR A 164 -4.03 17.66 -6.09
N ALA A 165 -3.24 18.05 -7.10
CA ALA A 165 -3.31 19.38 -7.71
C ALA A 165 -4.60 19.66 -8.49
N LEU A 166 -5.39 18.63 -8.81
CA LEU A 166 -6.70 18.77 -9.45
C LEU A 166 -7.85 18.89 -8.44
N LEU A 167 -7.59 18.75 -7.14
CA LEU A 167 -8.60 18.96 -6.11
C LEU A 167 -8.84 20.46 -5.90
N ASP A 168 -10.10 20.87 -5.88
CA ASP A 168 -10.54 22.28 -5.71
C ASP A 168 -10.17 22.92 -4.35
N HIS A 169 -9.46 22.20 -3.48
CA HIS A 169 -9.17 22.56 -2.10
C HIS A 169 -7.75 22.15 -1.66
N LEU A 170 -6.82 22.08 -2.62
CA LEU A 170 -5.41 21.84 -2.29
C LEU A 170 -4.80 22.97 -1.43
N ASP A 171 -5.35 24.18 -1.52
CA ASP A 171 -4.95 25.34 -0.74
C ASP A 171 -5.55 25.37 0.69
N ASP A 172 -6.45 24.44 1.01
CA ASP A 172 -6.99 24.31 2.36
C ASP A 172 -5.95 23.75 3.34
N ILE A 173 -6.32 23.79 4.64
CA ILE A 173 -5.47 23.36 5.77
C ILE A 173 -4.90 21.94 5.63
N TYR A 174 -5.52 21.08 4.81
CA TYR A 174 -5.14 19.69 4.60
C TYR A 174 -4.17 19.47 3.43
N GLY A 175 -4.16 20.33 2.41
CA GLY A 175 -3.44 20.06 1.16
C GLY A 175 -1.92 20.03 1.33
N LEU A 176 -1.38 20.89 2.19
CA LEU A 176 0.03 20.82 2.58
C LEU A 176 0.35 19.50 3.31
N GLY A 177 -0.61 18.96 4.06
CA GLY A 177 -0.51 17.64 4.70
C GLY A 177 -0.39 16.51 3.68
N TRP A 178 -1.21 16.53 2.62
CA TRP A 178 -1.14 15.52 1.55
C TRP A 178 0.18 15.55 0.80
N MET A 179 0.69 16.75 0.48
CA MET A 179 1.99 16.89 -0.16
C MET A 179 3.11 16.37 0.74
N ARG A 180 3.06 16.65 2.05
CA ARG A 180 4.04 16.09 3.01
C ARG A 180 3.97 14.56 3.08
N ARG A 181 2.77 13.96 3.10
CA ARG A 181 2.59 12.50 3.04
C ARG A 181 3.19 11.92 1.75
N LEU A 182 2.89 12.54 0.61
CA LEU A 182 3.40 12.13 -0.69
C LEU A 182 4.94 12.12 -0.73
N PHE A 183 5.58 13.20 -0.31
CA PHE A 183 7.05 13.28 -0.34
C PHE A 183 7.71 12.36 0.69
N ALA A 184 7.13 12.22 1.89
CA ALA A 184 7.62 11.25 2.87
C ALA A 184 7.52 9.80 2.35
N CYS A 185 6.44 9.47 1.62
CA CYS A 185 6.27 8.17 0.99
C CYS A 185 7.29 7.96 -0.15
N TYR A 186 7.54 9.00 -0.95
CA TYR A 186 8.56 8.96 -1.99
C TYR A 186 9.98 8.80 -1.43
N ASP A 187 10.31 9.42 -0.28
CA ASP A 187 11.59 9.23 0.38
C ASP A 187 11.77 7.79 0.89
N LEU A 188 10.73 7.20 1.47
CA LEU A 188 10.71 5.78 1.81
C LEU A 188 10.95 4.91 0.57
N ALA A 189 10.24 5.19 -0.53
CA ALA A 189 10.43 4.46 -1.79
C ALA A 189 11.88 4.52 -2.28
N ARG A 190 12.52 5.69 -2.21
CA ARG A 190 13.92 5.88 -2.63
C ARG A 190 14.92 5.09 -1.80
N SER A 191 14.64 4.81 -0.53
CA SER A 191 15.50 3.97 0.32
C SER A 191 15.48 2.48 -0.06
N LEU A 192 14.57 2.07 -0.95
CA LEU A 192 14.36 0.69 -1.38
C LEU A 192 14.91 0.40 -2.79
N ILE A 193 15.74 1.30 -3.34
CA ILE A 193 16.31 1.24 -4.70
C ILE A 193 17.84 1.25 -4.64
#